data_AF-A0A923E128-F1
#
_entry.id   AF-A0A923E128-F1
#
_cell.length_a   1.000
_cell.length_b   1.000
_cell.length_c   1.000
_cell.angle_alpha   90.00
_cell.angle_beta   90.00
_cell.angle_gamma   90.00
#
_symmetry.space_group_name_H-M   'P 1'
#
loop_
_entity.id
_entity.type
_entity.pdbx_description
1 polymer ?
#
loop_
_entity_poly.entity_id
_entity_poly.type
_entity_poly.pdbx_seq_one_letter_code
_entity_poly.pdbx_strand_id
1 'polypeptide(L)'
;MTDIGMLIIAVAGPSLICLAPLVLFPIAELRRAKANRQFQYSEFFAVRYGGSIERMIAESLLDKELLNEWCSQGARGVKRARHYVELWDPVPRTVVDEYLRRIGTAVPR
;
A
#
# COMPACT_ATOMS: atom_id res chain seq x y z
N MET A 1 27.36 -14.65 -40.61
CA MET A 1 26.42 -13.58 -40.18
C MET A 1 25.95 -12.87 -41.44
N THR A 2 24.65 -12.86 -41.73
CA THR A 2 24.10 -12.16 -42.89
C THR A 2 24.03 -10.65 -42.61
N ASP A 3 24.19 -9.81 -43.64
CA ASP A 3 24.08 -8.33 -43.54
C ASP A 3 22.84 -7.86 -42.79
N ILE A 4 21.72 -8.56 -42.99
CA ILE A 4 20.45 -8.32 -42.31
C ILE A 4 20.57 -8.51 -40.79
N GLY A 5 21.31 -9.52 -40.33
CA GLY A 5 21.54 -9.76 -38.91
C GLY A 5 22.38 -8.66 -38.24
N MET A 6 23.37 -8.12 -38.94
CA MET A 6 24.15 -6.97 -38.43
C MET A 6 23.30 -5.70 -38.36
N LEU A 7 22.43 -5.47 -39.35
CA LEU A 7 21.53 -4.32 -39.38
C LEU A 7 20.49 -4.38 -38.24
N ILE A 8 19.94 -5.56 -37.96
CA ILE A 8 19.01 -5.76 -36.85
C ILE A 8 19.69 -5.46 -35.51
N ILE A 9 20.93 -5.92 -35.28
CA ILE A 9 21.65 -5.66 -34.04
C ILE A 9 22.00 -4.17 -33.91
N ALA A 10 22.41 -3.52 -35.00
CA ALA A 10 22.76 -2.10 -35.04
C ALA A 10 21.57 -1.16 -34.78
N VAL A 11 20.33 -1.61 -35.06
CA VAL A 11 19.11 -0.83 -34.79
C VAL A 11 18.48 -1.23 -33.45
N ALA A 12 18.34 -2.52 -33.18
CA ALA A 12 17.64 -3.02 -31.99
C ALA A 12 18.43 -2.77 -30.70
N GLY A 13 19.76 -2.91 -30.72
CA GLY A 13 20.61 -2.68 -29.55
C GLY A 13 20.51 -1.24 -29.01
N PRO A 14 20.80 -0.22 -29.83
CA PRO A 14 20.67 1.18 -29.42
C PRO A 14 19.22 1.55 -29.06
N SER A 15 18.23 1.01 -29.79
CA SER A 15 16.82 1.25 -29.49
C SER A 15 16.43 0.73 -28.10
N LEU A 16 16.90 -0.46 -27.71
CA LEU A 16 16.68 -1.00 -26.36
C LEU A 16 17.34 -0.15 -25.28
N ILE A 17 18.58 0.32 -25.52
CA ILE A 17 19.32 1.18 -24.58
C ILE A 17 18.61 2.52 -24.40
N CYS A 18 18.01 3.08 -25.46
CA CYS A 18 17.28 4.35 -25.40
C CYS A 18 15.87 4.20 -24.81
N LEU A 19 15.17 3.08 -25.07
CA LEU A 19 13.80 2.86 -24.57
C LEU A 19 13.76 2.35 -23.13
N ALA A 20 14.76 1.58 -22.68
CA ALA A 20 14.77 1.04 -21.33
C ALA A 20 14.72 2.13 -20.23
N PRO A 21 15.48 3.24 -20.29
CA PRO A 21 15.35 4.33 -19.33
C PRO A 21 13.95 4.96 -19.29
N LEU A 22 13.30 5.13 -20.45
CA LEU A 22 11.95 5.73 -20.54
C LEU A 22 10.88 4.89 -19.83
N VAL A 23 11.05 3.57 -19.79
CA VAL A 23 10.12 2.66 -19.12
C VAL A 23 10.53 2.39 -17.66
N LEU A 24 11.83 2.21 -17.41
CA LEU A 24 12.33 1.83 -16.08
C LEU A 24 12.34 3.00 -15.09
N PHE A 25 12.60 4.22 -15.56
CA PHE A 25 12.60 5.42 -14.72
C PHE A 25 11.24 5.68 -14.04
N PRO A 26 10.10 5.74 -14.75
CA PRO A 26 8.80 5.93 -14.10
C PRO A 26 8.43 4.77 -13.17
N ILE A 27 8.83 3.53 -13.48
CA ILE A 27 8.64 2.37 -12.59
C ILE A 27 9.46 2.53 -11.31
N ALA A 28 10.71 2.97 -11.42
CA ALA A 28 11.59 3.20 -10.27
C ALA A 28 11.05 4.33 -9.38
N GLU A 29 10.58 5.43 -9.97
CA GLU A 29 9.95 6.54 -9.26
C GLU A 29 8.65 6.11 -8.56
N LEU A 30 7.79 5.34 -9.22
CA LEU A 30 6.60 4.75 -8.60
C LEU A 30 6.96 3.87 -7.40
N ARG A 31 8.02 3.06 -7.52
CA ARG A 31 8.51 2.22 -6.41
C ARG A 31 9.06 3.07 -5.26
N ARG A 32 9.82 4.12 -5.54
CA ARG A 32 10.33 5.05 -4.53
C ARG A 32 9.20 5.79 -3.82
N ALA A 33 8.24 6.32 -4.57
CA ALA A 33 7.06 6.98 -4.00
C ALA A 33 6.26 6.04 -3.09
N LYS A 34 6.08 4.78 -3.52
CA LYS A 34 5.42 3.74 -2.70
C LYS A 34 6.22 3.42 -1.42
N ALA A 35 7.54 3.29 -1.52
CA ALA A 35 8.40 3.03 -0.38
C ALA A 35 8.40 4.20 0.62
N ASN A 36 8.48 5.43 0.12
CA ASN A 36 8.40 6.64 0.94
C ASN A 36 7.05 6.74 1.67
N ARG A 37 5.95 6.41 0.98
CA ARG A 37 4.61 6.35 1.61
C ARG A 37 4.55 5.31 2.73
N GLN A 38 5.12 4.12 2.51
CA GLN A 38 5.17 3.08 3.52
C GLN A 38 6.02 3.51 4.73
N PHE A 39 7.13 4.21 4.49
CA PHE A 39 7.97 4.77 5.55
C PHE A 39 7.21 5.80 6.39
N GLN A 40 6.53 6.75 5.75
CA GLN A 40 5.67 7.73 6.42
C GLN A 40 4.57 7.06 7.25
N TYR A 41 3.99 5.96 6.75
CA TYR A 41 2.95 5.24 7.48
C TYR A 41 3.51 4.54 8.72
N SER A 42 4.70 3.93 8.61
CA SER A 42 5.37 3.34 9.77
C SER A 42 5.78 4.39 10.80
N GLU A 43 6.25 5.56 10.35
CA GLU A 43 6.60 6.66 11.23
C GLU A 43 5.37 7.21 11.95
N PHE A 44 4.26 7.44 11.23
CA PHE A 44 2.99 7.85 11.84
C PHE A 44 2.52 6.83 12.89
N PHE A 45 2.53 5.53 12.56
CA PHE A 45 2.12 4.49 13.50
C PHE A 45 3.02 4.43 14.75
N ALA A 46 4.33 4.60 14.58
CA ALA A 46 5.29 4.63 15.69
C ALA A 46 5.08 5.86 16.57
N VAL A 47 4.89 7.05 15.99
CA VAL A 47 4.73 8.31 16.73
C VAL A 47 3.34 8.39 17.39
N ARG A 48 2.28 8.09 16.65
CA ARG A 48 0.90 8.25 17.12
C ARG A 48 0.49 7.16 18.11
N TYR A 49 0.83 5.91 17.83
CA TYR A 49 0.35 4.74 18.56
C TYR A 49 1.48 3.97 19.26
N GLY A 50 2.72 4.47 19.25
CA GLY A 50 3.87 3.78 19.82
C GLY A 50 4.21 2.47 19.10
N GLY A 51 3.71 2.27 17.88
CA GLY A 51 3.85 0.99 17.19
C GLY A 51 2.94 -0.13 17.72
N SER A 52 1.95 0.18 18.57
CA SER A 52 1.04 -0.81 19.17
C SER A 52 -0.35 -0.76 18.56
N ILE A 53 -0.84 -1.94 18.14
CA ILE A 53 -2.21 -2.11 17.64
C ILE A 53 -3.22 -1.97 18.78
N GLU A 54 -2.85 -2.38 19.98
CA GLU A 54 -3.66 -2.24 21.20
C GLU A 54 -3.90 -0.75 21.52
N ARG A 55 -2.85 0.07 21.43
CA ARG A 55 -2.99 1.54 21.52
C ARG A 55 -3.83 2.10 20.40
N MET A 56 -3.64 1.66 19.16
CA MET A 56 -4.50 2.07 18.05
C MET A 56 -5.97 1.72 18.31
N ILE A 57 -6.27 0.54 18.83
CA ILE A 57 -7.64 0.16 19.22
C ILE A 57 -8.16 1.06 20.34
N ALA A 58 -7.35 1.41 21.33
CA ALA A 58 -7.79 2.25 22.45
C ALA A 58 -7.96 3.73 22.07
N GLU A 59 -7.08 4.27 21.23
CA GLU A 59 -6.89 5.71 21.00
C GLU A 59 -7.34 6.19 19.62
N SER A 60 -7.59 5.30 18.66
CA SER A 60 -8.12 5.69 17.34
C SER A 60 -9.51 6.31 17.49
N LEU A 61 -9.71 7.43 16.82
CA LEU A 61 -10.96 8.18 16.81
C LEU A 61 -11.99 7.59 15.83
N LEU A 62 -11.65 6.50 15.14
CA LEU A 62 -12.51 5.89 14.14
C LEU A 62 -13.65 5.12 14.80
N ASP A 63 -14.83 5.24 14.22
CA ASP A 63 -16.01 4.49 14.65
C ASP A 63 -15.84 2.99 14.35
N LYS A 64 -15.62 2.23 15.43
CA LYS A 64 -15.39 0.78 15.37
C LYS A 64 -16.65 0.01 14.98
N GLU A 65 -17.83 0.51 15.35
CA GLU A 65 -19.11 -0.12 15.02
C GLU A 65 -19.36 0.00 13.52
N LEU A 66 -19.18 1.21 12.97
CA LEU A 66 -19.28 1.46 11.52
C LEU A 66 -18.29 0.61 10.72
N LEU A 67 -17.03 0.53 11.18
CA LEU A 67 -16.02 -0.30 10.53
C LEU A 67 -16.40 -1.79 10.57
N ASN A 68 -16.92 -2.26 11.70
CA ASN A 68 -17.37 -3.65 11.84
C ASN A 68 -18.59 -3.94 10.95
N GLU A 69 -19.53 -3.01 10.86
CA GLU A 69 -20.68 -3.09 9.95
C GLU A 69 -20.20 -3.22 8.50
N TRP A 70 -19.27 -2.38 8.04
CA TRP A 70 -18.71 -2.50 6.70
C TRP A 70 -17.98 -3.82 6.52
N CYS A 71 -17.17 -4.27 7.49
CA CYS A 71 -16.53 -5.58 7.42
C CYS A 71 -17.55 -6.73 7.28
N SER A 72 -18.73 -6.61 7.89
CA SER A 72 -19.80 -7.61 7.78
C SER A 72 -20.43 -7.71 6.38
N GLN A 73 -20.33 -6.67 5.54
CA GLN A 73 -20.87 -6.62 4.18
C GLN A 73 -20.00 -7.38 3.15
N GLY A 74 -19.01 -8.15 3.61
CA GLY A 74 -18.12 -8.95 2.78
C GLY A 74 -16.96 -8.14 2.16
N ALA A 75 -16.36 -8.67 1.10
CA ALA A 75 -15.07 -8.18 0.58
C ALA A 75 -15.07 -6.70 0.15
N ARG A 76 -16.19 -6.20 -0.39
CA ARG A 76 -16.31 -4.78 -0.78
C ARG A 76 -16.34 -3.86 0.45
N GLY A 77 -17.04 -4.28 1.50
CA GLY A 77 -17.10 -3.53 2.74
C GLY A 77 -15.77 -3.54 3.50
N VAL A 78 -15.05 -4.66 3.54
CA VAL A 78 -13.67 -4.72 4.07
C VAL A 78 -12.74 -3.77 3.29
N LYS A 79 -12.84 -3.72 1.96
CA LYS A 79 -12.05 -2.79 1.15
C LYS A 79 -12.39 -1.32 1.46
N ARG A 80 -13.66 -1.01 1.71
CA ARG A 80 -14.13 0.32 2.12
C ARG A 80 -13.58 0.69 3.51
N ALA A 81 -13.70 -0.22 4.48
CA ALA A 81 -13.17 -0.05 5.83
C ALA A 81 -11.66 0.20 5.81
N ARG A 82 -10.90 -0.61 5.05
CA ARG A 82 -9.46 -0.41 4.87
C ARG A 82 -9.14 0.98 4.31
N HIS A 83 -9.84 1.40 3.25
CA HIS A 83 -9.60 2.69 2.64
C HIS A 83 -9.92 3.86 3.58
N TYR A 84 -10.98 3.72 4.39
CA TYR A 84 -11.36 4.70 5.39
C TYR A 84 -10.29 4.83 6.48
N VAL A 85 -9.79 3.71 7.02
CA VAL A 85 -8.67 3.72 7.97
C VAL A 85 -7.44 4.36 7.33
N GLU A 86 -7.04 3.96 6.11
CA GLU A 86 -5.87 4.53 5.42
C GLU A 86 -5.97 6.06 5.18
N LEU A 87 -7.18 6.61 5.11
CA LEU A 87 -7.42 8.04 4.88
C LEU A 87 -7.27 8.86 6.17
N TRP A 88 -7.75 8.35 7.29
CA TRP A 88 -7.80 9.07 8.57
C TRP A 88 -6.64 8.70 9.50
N ASP A 89 -6.17 7.45 9.43
CA ASP A 89 -5.05 6.89 10.17
C ASP A 89 -4.07 6.25 9.17
N PRO A 90 -3.10 7.03 8.64
CA PRO A 90 -2.15 6.55 7.63
C PRO A 90 -1.14 5.57 8.24
N VAL A 91 -1.58 4.34 8.52
CA VAL A 91 -0.79 3.25 9.10
C VAL A 91 -0.49 2.16 8.07
N PRO A 92 0.53 1.31 8.28
CA PRO A 92 0.86 0.22 7.37
C PRO A 92 -0.34 -0.69 7.09
N ARG A 93 -0.49 -1.18 5.85
CA ARG A 93 -1.60 -2.07 5.49
C ARG A 93 -1.75 -3.30 6.38
N THR A 94 -0.64 -3.90 6.78
CA THR A 94 -0.62 -5.04 7.70
C THR A 94 -1.22 -4.68 9.05
N VAL A 95 -0.99 -3.46 9.53
CA VAL A 95 -1.58 -2.92 10.76
C VAL A 95 -3.07 -2.66 10.56
N VAL A 96 -3.49 -2.07 9.44
CA VAL A 96 -4.92 -1.86 9.14
C VAL A 96 -5.67 -3.18 9.13
N ASP A 97 -5.13 -4.20 8.47
CA ASP A 97 -5.78 -5.50 8.36
C ASP A 97 -5.93 -6.18 9.73
N GLU A 98 -4.89 -6.11 10.56
CA GLU A 98 -4.92 -6.64 11.91
C GLU A 98 -5.84 -5.83 12.84
N TYR A 99 -5.86 -4.51 12.70
CA TYR A 99 -6.80 -3.62 13.40
C TYR A 99 -8.25 -3.99 13.08
N LEU A 100 -8.61 -4.07 11.79
CA LEU A 100 -9.95 -4.45 11.35
C LEU A 100 -10.34 -5.87 11.82
N ARG A 101 -9.38 -6.80 11.84
CA ARG A 101 -9.59 -8.16 12.36
C ARG A 101 -9.91 -8.14 13.87
N ARG A 102 -9.22 -7.31 14.65
CA ARG A 102 -9.36 -7.27 16.11
C ARG A 102 -10.59 -6.51 16.59
N ILE A 103 -10.97 -5.41 15.93
CA ILE A 103 -12.20 -4.69 16.30
C ILE A 103 -13.44 -5.58 16.14
N GLY A 104 -13.47 -6.46 15.13
CA GLY A 104 -14.57 -7.41 14.96
C GLY A 104 -14.64 -8.50 16.04
N THR A 105 -13.56 -8.73 16.78
CA THR A 105 -13.52 -9.64 17.95
C THR A 105 -13.70 -8.95 19.30
N ALA A 106 -13.48 -7.63 19.35
CA ALA A 106 -13.48 -6.83 20.58
C ALA A 106 -14.83 -6.16 20.88
N VAL A 107 -15.72 -6.04 19.88
CA VAL A 107 -17.09 -5.56 20.09
C VAL A 107 -17.95 -6.74 20.55
N PRO A 108 -18.48 -6.75 21.80
CA PRO A 108 -19.46 -7.74 22.20
C PRO A 108 -20.72 -7.58 21.33
N ARG A 109 -21.22 -8.69 20.79
CA ARG A 109 -22.49 -8.74 20.06
C ARG A 109 -23.68 -8.49 20.98
#